data_AF-A0A0G1KDN1-F1
#
_entry.id   AF-A0A0G1KDN1-F1
#
_cell.length_a   1.000
_cell.length_b   1.000
_cell.length_c   1.000
_cell.angle_alpha   90.00
_cell.angle_beta   90.00
_cell.angle_gamma   90.00
#
_symmetry.space_group_name_H-M   'P 1'
#
loop_
_entity.id
_entity.type
_entity.pdbx_description
1 polymer ?
#
loop_
_entity_poly.entity_id
_entity_poly.type
_entity_poly.pdbx_seq_one_letter_code
_entity_poly.pdbx_strand_id
1 'polypeptide(L)'
;HPLNKSFLQSLVNMSTNYSGYYYNTSLAGLFIRLTNQQIAGILNLAFSGLVWILVFISSLKAKHNPLTFSLFLVAILLTSPITWQHYLFWSLPAFLILISHKQNKSTLFLTALSFSLINLNLKDPQKLSMTNPFYSHATFGLLLLFLILILENQRVGSHSHQSVS
;
A
#
# COMPACT_ATOMS: atom_id res chain seq x y z
N HIS A 1 -28.59 -15.62 -4.81
CA HIS A 1 -27.86 -16.25 -3.69
C HIS A 1 -27.57 -15.20 -2.64
N PRO A 2 -28.25 -15.18 -1.47
CA PRO A 2 -27.87 -14.26 -0.42
C PRO A 2 -26.53 -14.73 0.16
N LEU A 3 -25.50 -13.87 0.09
CA LEU A 3 -24.26 -14.06 0.82
C LEU A 3 -24.61 -14.30 2.29
N ASN A 4 -24.24 -15.47 2.82
CA ASN A 4 -24.56 -15.87 4.18
C ASN A 4 -23.94 -14.84 5.14
N LYS A 5 -24.75 -14.20 6.00
CA LYS A 5 -24.27 -13.19 6.96
C LYS A 5 -23.12 -13.72 7.81
N SER A 6 -23.11 -15.02 8.12
CA SER A 6 -22.02 -15.67 8.84
C SER A 6 -20.70 -15.68 8.07
N PHE A 7 -20.74 -15.82 6.74
CA PHE A 7 -19.55 -15.77 5.89
C PHE A 7 -18.96 -14.37 5.84
N LEU A 8 -19.79 -13.34 5.68
CA LEU A 8 -19.33 -11.94 5.72
C LEU A 8 -18.76 -11.58 7.10
N GLN A 9 -19.40 -12.03 8.18
CA GLN A 9 -18.88 -11.85 9.53
C GLN A 9 -17.52 -12.54 9.72
N SER A 10 -17.36 -13.76 9.19
CA SER A 10 -16.10 -14.49 9.24
C SER A 10 -14.97 -13.75 8.50
N LEU A 11 -15.25 -13.21 7.31
CA LEU A 11 -14.29 -12.40 6.57
C LEU A 11 -13.89 -11.14 7.34
N VAL A 12 -14.84 -10.44 7.95
CA VAL A 12 -14.58 -9.27 8.79
C VAL A 12 -13.76 -9.63 10.03
N ASN A 13 -14.05 -10.78 10.65
CA ASN A 13 -13.31 -11.24 11.83
C ASN A 13 -11.87 -11.65 11.48
N MET A 14 -11.65 -12.32 10.36
CA MET A 14 -10.31 -12.60 9.82
C MET A 14 -9.57 -11.31 9.50
N SER A 15 -10.28 -10.31 8.97
CA SER A 15 -9.75 -8.97 8.73
C SER A 15 -9.84 -8.07 9.96
N THR A 16 -9.88 -8.57 11.21
CA THR A 16 -9.82 -7.70 12.41
C THR A 16 -9.02 -8.31 13.56
N ASN A 17 -8.49 -9.53 13.40
CA ASN A 17 -7.58 -10.18 14.34
C ASN A 17 -6.15 -9.65 14.19
N TYR A 18 -5.98 -8.35 14.40
CA TYR A 18 -4.67 -7.71 14.35
C TYR A 18 -4.64 -6.50 15.27
N SER A 19 -3.46 -6.20 15.79
CA SER A 19 -3.25 -5.14 16.76
C SER A 19 -2.99 -3.79 16.10
N GLY A 20 -3.54 -2.73 16.68
CA GLY A 20 -3.29 -1.33 16.28
C GLY A 20 -1.90 -0.81 16.66
N TYR A 21 -0.93 -1.68 16.94
CA TYR A 21 0.41 -1.29 17.36
C TYR A 21 1.08 -0.38 16.32
N TYR A 22 1.96 0.50 16.80
CA TYR A 22 2.77 1.40 15.98
C TYR A 22 3.45 0.68 14.81
N TYR A 23 3.95 -0.53 15.06
CA TYR A 23 4.69 -1.30 14.07
C TYR A 23 3.81 -1.94 12.98
N ASN A 24 2.48 -1.89 13.10
CA ASN A 24 1.58 -2.34 12.05
C ASN A 24 1.37 -1.24 11.01
N THR A 25 2.03 -1.40 9.86
CA THR A 25 2.07 -0.41 8.77
C THR A 25 1.11 -0.73 7.62
N SER A 26 0.23 -1.71 7.79
CA SER A 26 -0.80 -2.08 6.82
C SER A 26 -2.02 -1.16 6.84
N LEU A 27 -2.89 -1.28 5.82
CA LEU A 27 -4.21 -0.63 5.79
C LEU A 27 -5.08 -1.04 7.00
N ALA A 28 -4.99 -2.31 7.38
CA ALA A 28 -5.58 -2.88 8.57
C ALA A 28 -5.22 -2.09 9.85
N GLY A 29 -3.92 -1.86 10.05
CA GLY A 29 -3.41 -1.06 11.18
C GLY A 29 -3.89 0.39 11.14
N LEU A 30 -3.90 1.02 9.95
CA LEU A 30 -4.41 2.38 9.76
C LEU A 30 -5.89 2.48 10.17
N PHE A 31 -6.76 1.61 9.66
CA PHE A 31 -8.19 1.75 9.92
C PHE A 31 -8.58 1.47 11.37
N ILE A 32 -7.91 0.53 12.05
CA ILE A 32 -8.13 0.33 13.50
C ILE A 32 -7.78 1.57 14.32
N ARG A 33 -6.80 2.38 13.88
CA ARG A 33 -6.45 3.63 14.55
C ARG A 33 -7.46 4.76 14.30
N LEU A 34 -8.22 4.69 13.20
CA LEU A 34 -9.16 5.74 12.78
C LEU A 34 -10.59 5.49 13.23
N THR A 35 -10.98 4.25 13.50
CA THR A 35 -12.37 3.89 13.79
C THR A 35 -12.49 2.62 14.63
N ASN A 36 -13.71 2.22 14.97
CA ASN A 36 -13.94 0.98 15.72
C ASN A 36 -13.62 -0.27 14.87
N GLN A 37 -13.38 -1.39 15.55
CA GLN A 37 -12.91 -2.63 14.93
C GLN A 37 -13.83 -3.14 13.81
N GLN A 38 -15.16 -3.04 13.98
CA GLN A 38 -16.11 -3.51 12.96
C GLN A 38 -16.02 -2.69 11.67
N ILE A 39 -16.02 -1.35 11.78
CA ILE A 39 -15.89 -0.47 10.62
C ILE A 39 -14.49 -0.62 10.01
N ALA A 40 -13.45 -0.78 10.82
CA ALA A 40 -12.08 -0.97 10.36
C ALA A 40 -11.93 -2.23 9.50
N GLY A 41 -12.58 -3.34 9.87
CA GLY A 41 -12.59 -4.56 9.07
C GLY A 41 -13.25 -4.37 7.70
N ILE A 42 -14.40 -3.69 7.67
CA ILE A 42 -15.10 -3.37 6.41
C ILE A 42 -14.24 -2.49 5.51
N LEU A 43 -13.64 -1.43 6.07
CA LEU A 43 -12.75 -0.54 5.32
C LEU A 43 -11.51 -1.27 4.81
N ASN A 44 -10.89 -2.10 5.65
CA ASN A 44 -9.72 -2.88 5.25
C ASN A 44 -10.03 -3.81 4.09
N LEU A 45 -11.17 -4.52 4.14
CA LEU A 45 -11.60 -5.41 3.06
C LEU A 45 -11.87 -4.62 1.76
N ALA A 46 -12.60 -3.51 1.85
CA ALA A 46 -12.93 -2.69 0.69
C ALA A 46 -11.69 -2.09 0.03
N PHE A 47 -10.79 -1.49 0.82
CA PHE A 47 -9.58 -0.86 0.29
C PHE A 47 -8.54 -1.89 -0.15
N SER A 48 -8.42 -3.03 0.50
CA SER A 48 -7.55 -4.13 0.02
C SER A 48 -8.06 -4.67 -1.31
N GLY A 49 -9.38 -4.86 -1.45
CA GLY A 49 -10.00 -5.22 -2.73
C GLY A 49 -9.70 -4.18 -3.82
N LEU A 50 -9.84 -2.89 -3.50
CA LEU A 50 -9.51 -1.80 -4.42
C LEU A 50 -8.03 -1.81 -4.83
N VAL A 51 -7.10 -1.99 -3.90
CA VAL A 51 -5.66 -2.10 -4.18
C VAL A 51 -5.41 -3.21 -5.18
N TRP A 52 -5.94 -4.42 -4.94
CA TRP A 52 -5.76 -5.57 -5.83
C TRP A 52 -6.41 -5.38 -7.21
N ILE A 53 -7.59 -4.76 -7.27
CA ILE A 53 -8.24 -4.39 -8.54
C ILE A 53 -7.35 -3.42 -9.34
N LEU A 54 -6.78 -2.41 -8.68
CA LEU A 54 -5.89 -1.45 -9.33
C LEU A 54 -4.59 -2.11 -9.83
N VAL A 55 -4.01 -3.02 -9.05
CA VAL A 55 -2.85 -3.83 -9.49
C VAL A 55 -3.20 -4.64 -10.73
N PHE A 56 -4.34 -5.34 -10.70
CA PHE A 56 -4.79 -6.15 -11.82
C PHE A 56 -4.96 -5.30 -13.09
N ILE A 57 -5.72 -4.20 -13.02
CA ILE A 57 -5.93 -3.28 -14.16
C ILE A 57 -4.60 -2.72 -14.67
N SER A 58 -3.70 -2.31 -13.77
CA SER A 58 -2.39 -1.76 -14.14
C SER A 58 -1.51 -2.82 -14.84
N SER A 59 -1.52 -4.06 -14.34
CA SER A 59 -0.74 -5.17 -14.90
C SER A 59 -1.17 -5.56 -16.32
N LEU A 60 -2.48 -5.47 -16.63
CA LEU A 60 -3.00 -5.74 -17.97
C LEU A 60 -2.48 -4.74 -19.02
N LYS A 61 -2.23 -3.49 -18.62
CA LYS A 61 -1.81 -2.42 -19.54
C LYS A 61 -0.31 -2.40 -19.81
N ALA A 62 0.51 -2.80 -18.83
CA ALA A 62 1.94 -2.52 -18.86
C ALA A 62 2.82 -3.72 -19.28
N LYS A 63 2.20 -4.90 -19.50
CA LYS A 63 2.87 -6.21 -19.67
C LYS A 63 3.82 -6.53 -18.49
N HIS A 64 4.44 -7.72 -18.49
CA HIS A 64 5.34 -8.16 -17.40
C HIS A 64 6.64 -7.34 -17.38
N ASN A 65 6.61 -6.21 -16.68
CA ASN A 65 7.77 -5.34 -16.48
C ASN A 65 8.18 -5.27 -14.98
N PRO A 66 9.38 -4.77 -14.66
CA PRO A 66 9.83 -4.65 -13.27
C PRO A 66 8.93 -3.78 -12.38
N LEU A 67 8.30 -2.73 -12.94
CA LEU A 67 7.36 -1.87 -12.21
C LEU A 67 6.12 -2.63 -11.74
N THR A 68 5.62 -3.55 -12.56
CA THR A 68 4.48 -4.42 -12.22
C THR A 68 4.86 -5.32 -11.06
N PHE A 69 6.05 -5.92 -11.06
CA PHE A 69 6.53 -6.71 -9.91
C PHE A 69 6.64 -5.86 -8.63
N SER A 70 7.21 -4.66 -8.71
CA SER A 70 7.25 -3.72 -7.58
C SER A 70 5.86 -3.35 -7.07
N LEU A 71 4.89 -3.16 -7.98
CA LEU A 71 3.51 -2.87 -7.63
C LEU A 71 2.85 -4.01 -6.84
N PHE A 72 3.10 -5.27 -7.23
CA PHE A 72 2.66 -6.44 -6.48
C PHE A 72 3.27 -6.48 -5.07
N LEU A 73 4.58 -6.25 -4.94
CA LEU A 73 5.24 -6.23 -3.63
C LEU A 73 4.64 -5.15 -2.71
N VAL A 74 4.45 -3.93 -3.21
CA VAL A 74 3.87 -2.84 -2.41
C VAL A 74 2.41 -3.13 -2.06
N ALA A 75 1.64 -3.75 -2.95
CA ALA A 75 0.27 -4.17 -2.65
C ALA A 75 0.21 -5.24 -1.53
N ILE A 76 1.14 -6.18 -1.51
CA ILE A 76 1.27 -7.17 -0.43
C ILE A 76 1.57 -6.44 0.89
N LEU A 77 2.51 -5.49 0.90
CA LEU A 77 2.83 -4.72 2.11
C LEU A 77 1.65 -3.91 2.63
N LEU A 78 0.84 -3.33 1.74
CA LEU A 78 -0.34 -2.55 2.11
C LEU A 78 -1.47 -3.41 2.68
N THR A 79 -1.71 -4.58 2.07
CA THR A 79 -2.90 -5.39 2.36
C THR A 79 -2.65 -6.49 3.39
N SER A 80 -1.40 -6.90 3.60
CA SER A 80 -1.06 -7.90 4.61
C SER A 80 -1.22 -7.35 6.02
N PRO A 81 -2.05 -7.96 6.89
CA PRO A 81 -2.24 -7.48 8.27
C PRO A 81 -1.01 -7.73 9.16
N ILE A 82 -0.02 -8.46 8.65
CA ILE A 82 1.22 -8.84 9.34
C ILE A 82 2.37 -7.92 8.90
N THR A 83 2.13 -6.85 8.14
CA THR A 83 3.22 -5.95 7.72
C THR A 83 3.79 -5.15 8.90
N TRP A 84 4.83 -5.71 9.51
CA TRP A 84 5.67 -5.10 10.52
C TRP A 84 6.76 -4.25 9.87
N GLN A 85 7.33 -3.32 10.63
CA GLN A 85 8.36 -2.40 10.15
C GLN A 85 9.54 -3.10 9.46
N HIS A 86 9.93 -4.30 9.91
CA HIS A 86 11.02 -5.05 9.28
C HIS A 86 10.66 -5.65 7.92
N TYR A 87 9.39 -5.70 7.50
CA TYR A 87 9.00 -6.07 6.13
C TYR A 87 9.07 -4.89 5.16
N LEU A 88 9.27 -3.67 5.66
CA LEU A 88 9.39 -2.48 4.80
C LEU A 88 10.64 -2.52 3.91
N PHE A 89 11.65 -3.36 4.22
CA PHE A 89 12.76 -3.60 3.29
C PHE A 89 12.30 -4.12 1.93
N TRP A 90 11.14 -4.80 1.85
CA TRP A 90 10.54 -5.23 0.58
C TRP A 90 10.05 -4.08 -0.29
N SER A 91 10.01 -2.84 0.22
CA SER A 91 9.77 -1.64 -0.60
C SER A 91 11.03 -1.17 -1.35
N LEU A 92 12.22 -1.64 -0.96
CA LEU A 92 13.49 -1.21 -1.57
C LEU A 92 13.57 -1.50 -3.08
N PRO A 93 13.17 -2.68 -3.58
CA PRO A 93 13.15 -2.92 -5.03
C PRO A 93 12.30 -1.89 -5.79
N ALA A 94 11.18 -1.47 -5.23
CA ALA A 94 10.33 -0.45 -5.85
C ALA A 94 11.05 0.92 -5.95
N PHE A 95 11.76 1.33 -4.89
CA PHE A 95 12.54 2.57 -4.93
C PHE A 95 13.68 2.52 -5.94
N LEU A 96 14.43 1.42 -5.98
CA LEU A 96 15.53 1.25 -6.93
C LEU A 96 15.03 1.30 -8.38
N ILE A 97 13.92 0.61 -8.68
CA ILE A 97 13.32 0.62 -10.01
C ILE A 97 12.84 2.02 -10.36
N LEU A 98 12.15 2.72 -9.46
CA LEU A 98 11.67 4.08 -9.70
C LEU A 98 12.79 5.08 -9.97
N ILE A 99 13.89 5.04 -9.19
CA ILE A 99 15.05 5.91 -9.37
C ILE A 99 15.79 5.60 -10.67
N SER A 100 15.83 4.32 -11.09
CA SER A 100 16.42 3.93 -12.37
C SER A 100 15.59 4.35 -13.59
N HIS A 101 14.30 4.67 -13.38
CA HIS A 101 13.41 5.11 -14.44
C HIS A 101 13.55 6.63 -14.68
N LYS A 102 13.33 7.07 -15.93
CA LYS A 102 13.45 8.49 -16.28
C LYS A 102 12.24 9.29 -15.76
N GLN A 103 12.32 9.66 -14.49
CA GLN A 103 11.28 10.41 -13.79
C GLN A 103 11.40 11.92 -14.03
N ASN A 104 10.26 12.62 -13.92
CA ASN A 104 10.28 14.07 -13.78
C ASN A 104 10.64 14.44 -12.32
N LYS A 105 11.01 15.71 -12.10
CA LYS A 105 11.42 16.19 -10.76
C LYS A 105 10.32 16.00 -9.70
N SER A 106 9.05 16.09 -10.09
CA SER A 106 7.92 15.92 -9.18
C SER A 106 7.79 14.48 -8.70
N THR A 107 7.82 13.50 -9.61
CA THR A 107 7.79 12.07 -9.26
C THR A 107 8.99 11.70 -8.38
N LEU A 108 10.17 12.27 -8.65
CA LEU A 108 11.37 12.02 -7.85
C LEU A 108 11.21 12.58 -6.43
N PHE A 109 10.67 13.79 -6.28
CA PHE A 109 10.34 14.38 -4.98
C PHE A 109 9.32 13.52 -4.21
N LEU A 110 8.24 13.08 -4.87
CA LEU A 110 7.23 12.22 -4.24
C LEU A 110 7.80 10.85 -3.85
N THR A 111 8.73 10.31 -4.66
CA THR A 111 9.44 9.07 -4.35
C THR A 111 10.31 9.24 -3.10
N ALA A 112 11.06 10.35 -3.00
CA ALA A 112 11.88 10.67 -1.83
C ALA A 112 11.03 10.93 -0.57
N LEU A 113 9.89 11.61 -0.72
CA LEU A 113 8.94 11.82 0.37
C LEU A 113 8.35 10.50 0.86
N SER A 114 7.93 9.63 -0.05
CA SER A 114 7.45 8.27 0.26
C SER A 114 8.51 7.46 1.00
N PHE A 115 9.75 7.48 0.52
CA PHE A 115 10.88 6.82 1.19
C PHE A 115 11.08 7.35 2.61
N SER A 116 11.06 8.67 2.79
CA SER A 116 11.21 9.32 4.09
C SER A 116 10.09 8.93 5.05
N LEU A 117 8.84 8.89 4.56
CA LEU A 117 7.68 8.46 5.34
C LEU A 117 7.72 6.98 5.72
N ILE A 118 8.28 6.11 4.88
CA ILE A 118 8.41 4.67 5.19
C ILE A 118 9.51 4.43 6.23
N ASN A 119 10.60 5.20 6.17
CA ASN A 119 11.79 4.97 6.98
C ASN A 119 11.88 5.86 8.23
N LEU A 120 10.96 6.80 8.40
CA LEU A 120 10.88 7.60 9.61
C LEU A 120 10.56 6.67 10.78
N ASN A 121 11.39 6.68 11.82
CA ASN A 121 11.17 5.88 13.01
C ASN A 121 10.95 6.80 14.21
N LEU A 122 9.81 6.66 14.87
CA LEU A 122 9.50 7.43 16.07
C LEU A 122 10.28 6.84 17.25
N LYS A 123 11.08 7.67 17.93
CA LYS A 123 11.94 7.23 19.03
C LYS A 123 11.14 6.78 20.27
N ASP A 124 9.99 7.43 20.51
CA ASP A 124 9.09 7.15 21.65
C ASP A 124 7.61 7.17 21.20
N PRO A 125 7.14 6.20 20.38
CA PRO A 125 5.79 6.24 19.84
C PRO A 125 4.74 6.23 20.95
N GLN A 126 5.01 5.57 22.08
CA GLN A 126 4.11 5.46 23.24
C GLN A 126 3.67 6.80 23.84
N LYS A 127 4.42 7.89 23.61
CA LYS A 127 4.07 9.24 24.07
C LYS A 127 3.00 9.92 23.21
N LEU A 128 2.74 9.39 22.03
CA LEU A 128 1.76 9.90 21.08
C LEU A 128 0.47 9.07 21.19
N SER A 129 -0.68 9.74 21.03
CA SER A 129 -1.97 9.04 20.92
C SER A 129 -1.96 8.09 19.72
N MET A 130 -2.59 6.92 19.84
CA MET A 130 -2.77 5.99 18.71
C MET A 130 -3.56 6.60 17.55
N THR A 131 -4.38 7.63 17.81
CA THR A 131 -5.10 8.39 16.78
C THR A 131 -4.23 9.42 16.04
N ASN A 132 -2.99 9.63 16.49
CA ASN A 132 -2.10 10.59 15.86
C ASN A 132 -1.70 10.09 14.45
N PRO A 133 -1.84 10.90 13.39
CA PRO A 133 -1.52 10.48 12.02
C PRO A 133 -0.06 10.04 11.85
N PHE A 134 0.87 10.51 12.70
CA PHE A 134 2.26 10.05 12.70
C PHE A 134 2.40 8.57 13.04
N TYR A 135 1.42 7.91 13.69
CA TYR A 135 1.44 6.46 13.84
C TYR A 135 1.30 5.70 12.52
N SER A 136 0.71 6.33 11.50
CA SER A 136 0.44 5.72 10.20
C SER A 136 1.32 6.29 9.08
N HIS A 137 2.35 7.07 9.41
CA HIS A 137 3.32 7.64 8.47
C HIS A 137 3.83 6.63 7.44
N ALA A 138 4.24 5.43 7.87
CA ALA A 138 4.71 4.38 6.98
C ALA A 138 3.61 3.85 6.03
N THR A 139 2.36 3.72 6.50
CA THR A 139 1.23 3.37 5.63
C THR A 139 0.96 4.46 4.59
N PHE A 140 1.06 5.73 4.98
CA PHE A 140 0.93 6.85 4.03
C PHE A 140 2.07 6.85 3.01
N GLY A 141 3.30 6.55 3.44
CA GLY A 141 4.43 6.39 2.55
C GLY A 141 4.24 5.24 1.55
N LEU A 142 3.71 4.08 1.99
CA LEU A 142 3.37 2.95 1.12
C LEU A 142 2.24 3.29 0.15
N LEU A 143 1.20 4.01 0.58
CA LEU A 143 0.13 4.48 -0.29
C LEU A 143 0.66 5.44 -1.36
N LEU A 144 1.54 6.36 -0.99
CA LEU A 144 2.18 7.26 -1.94
C LEU A 144 3.05 6.49 -2.94
N LEU A 145 3.85 5.52 -2.47
CA LEU A 145 4.67 4.66 -3.33
C LEU A 145 3.81 3.89 -4.33
N PHE A 146 2.70 3.31 -3.85
CA PHE A 146 1.74 2.57 -4.66
C PHE A 146 1.14 3.43 -5.77
N LEU A 147 0.73 4.66 -5.46
CA LEU A 147 0.19 5.59 -6.45
C LEU A 147 1.24 5.97 -7.51
N ILE A 148 2.48 6.24 -7.10
CA ILE A 148 3.58 6.53 -8.03
C ILE A 148 3.80 5.34 -8.98
N LEU A 149 3.84 4.12 -8.45
CA LEU A 149 4.01 2.90 -9.24
C LEU A 149 2.85 2.68 -10.22
N ILE A 150 1.60 2.94 -9.83
CA ILE A 150 0.46 2.87 -10.75
C ILE A 150 0.66 3.83 -11.93
N LEU A 151 0.98 5.09 -11.63
CA LEU A 151 1.12 6.13 -12.65
C LEU A 151 2.27 5.83 -13.62
N GLU A 152 3.43 5.45 -13.09
CA GLU A 152 4.59 5.10 -13.92
C GLU A 152 4.35 3.83 -14.74
N ASN A 153 3.69 2.82 -14.15
CA ASN A 153 3.37 1.58 -14.87
C ASN A 153 2.39 1.84 -16.04
N GLN A 154 1.39 2.69 -15.84
CA GLN A 154 0.47 3.11 -16.90
C GLN A 154 1.16 3.92 -18.00
N ARG A 155 2.09 4.81 -17.63
CA ARG A 155 2.88 5.59 -18.59
C ARG A 155 3.71 4.69 -19.50
N VAL A 156 4.39 3.70 -18.94
CA VAL A 156 5.15 2.71 -19.74
C VAL A 156 4.22 1.92 -20.68
N GLY A 157 3.06 1.47 -20.19
CA GLY A 157 2.06 0.79 -21.01
C GLY A 157 1.60 1.62 -22.22
N SER A 158 1.33 2.92 -22.04
CA SER A 158 0.89 3.80 -23.13
C SER A 158 1.93 3.97 -24.25
N HIS A 159 3.23 4.03 -23.92
CA HIS A 159 4.27 4.16 -24.93
C HIS A 159 4.45 2.88 -25.76
N SER A 160 4.20 1.70 -25.17
CA SER A 160 4.31 0.41 -25.88
C SER A 160 3.21 0.18 -26.94
N HIS A 161 2.07 0.86 -26.82
CA HIS A 161 0.98 0.76 -27.80
C HIS A 161 1.17 1.71 -29.00
N GLN A 162 1.91 2.81 -28.82
CA GLN A 162 2.16 3.77 -29.91
C GLN A 162 3.24 3.31 -30.90
N SER A 163 4.11 2.37 -30.53
CA SER A 163 5.17 1.86 -31.41
C SER A 163 4.74 0.71 -32.33
N VAL A 164 3.47 0.31 -32.30
CA VAL A 164 2.93 -0.85 -33.04
C VAL A 164 1.86 -0.43 -34.07
N SER A 165 1.55 0.86 -34.17
CA SER A 165 0.68 1.44 -35.21
C SER A 165 1.50 2.14 -36.27
#